data_AF-A0A8J9SNB4-F1
#
_entry.id   AF-A0A8J9SNB4-F1
#
_cell.length_a   1.000
_cell.length_b   1.000
_cell.length_c   1.000
_cell.angle_alpha   90.00
_cell.angle_beta   90.00
_cell.angle_gamma   90.00
#
_symmetry.space_group_name_H-M   'P 1'
#
loop_
_entity.id
_entity.type
_entity.pdbx_description
1 polymer ?
#
loop_
_entity_poly.entity_id
_entity_poly.type
_entity_poly.pdbx_seq_one_letter_code
_entity_poly.pdbx_strand_id
1 'polypeptide(L)'
;DYIVNVHGFPEACGLMTVLMDDKNHKKPTFLNIVEAFKALSEEAQPGDAIFIQFSGHGGRVLDSHIDTEAESYDEVLVPCDYLQSGLIRDTLIFKTLLAPMRYGVTVTILIDCCDNGMVLELPYSWSTKGDRRSSQPK
;
A
#
# COMPACT_ATOMS: atom_id res chain seq x y z
N ASP A 1 5.28 -15.06 10.43
CA ASP A 1 4.69 -16.28 11.04
C ASP A 1 3.36 -16.69 10.39
N TYR A 2 2.25 -15.98 10.63
CA TYR A 2 0.92 -16.39 10.13
C TYR A 2 0.86 -16.69 8.62
N ILE A 3 1.34 -15.77 7.77
CA ILE A 3 1.33 -15.98 6.31
C ILE A 3 2.20 -17.16 5.86
N VAL A 4 3.28 -17.46 6.60
CA VAL A 4 4.20 -18.57 6.28
C VAL A 4 3.59 -19.90 6.74
N ASN A 5 3.24 -19.99 8.02
CA ASN A 5 2.85 -21.25 8.66
C ASN A 5 1.40 -21.66 8.36
N VAL A 6 0.50 -20.71 8.13
CA VAL A 6 -0.93 -20.99 7.88
C VAL A 6 -1.26 -20.94 6.39
N HIS A 7 -0.70 -19.97 5.67
CA HIS A 7 -1.01 -19.76 4.24
C HIS A 7 0.08 -20.28 3.29
N GLY A 8 1.20 -20.79 3.82
CA GLY A 8 2.24 -21.44 3.02
C GLY A 8 3.10 -20.47 2.20
N PHE A 9 3.11 -19.17 2.53
CA PHE A 9 4.01 -18.22 1.87
C PHE A 9 5.47 -18.58 2.17
N PRO A 10 6.36 -18.65 1.17
CA PRO A 10 7.74 -19.04 1.39
C PRO A 10 8.55 -17.92 2.07
N GLU A 11 9.22 -18.26 3.17
CA GLU A 11 10.21 -17.39 3.82
C GLU A 11 11.59 -17.52 3.14
N ALA A 12 11.62 -17.43 1.81
CA ALA A 12 12.85 -17.51 1.03
C ALA A 12 13.34 -16.12 0.63
N CYS A 13 14.66 -15.96 0.57
CA CYS A 13 15.28 -14.76 0.02
C CYS A 13 14.78 -14.54 -1.41
N GLY A 14 14.26 -13.34 -1.69
CA GLY A 14 13.66 -12.97 -2.97
C GLY A 14 12.15 -13.20 -3.07
N LEU A 15 11.52 -13.94 -2.16
CA LEU A 15 10.06 -14.12 -2.14
C LEU A 15 9.38 -13.38 -0.98
N MET A 16 10.15 -12.99 0.03
CA MET A 16 9.67 -12.18 1.14
C MET A 16 10.63 -11.02 1.40
N THR A 17 10.10 -9.79 1.39
CA THR A 17 10.83 -8.58 1.77
C THR A 17 10.23 -8.02 3.05
N VAL A 18 11.08 -7.81 4.07
CA VAL A 18 10.68 -7.24 5.36
C VAL A 18 11.43 -5.94 5.58
N LEU A 19 10.68 -4.85 5.79
CA LEU A 19 11.23 -3.53 6.12
C LEU A 19 10.79 -3.15 7.53
N MET A 20 11.74 -2.97 8.45
CA MET A 20 11.49 -2.58 9.84
C MET A 20 12.57 -1.63 10.34
N ASP A 21 12.20 -0.70 11.20
CA ASP A 21 13.08 0.30 11.82
C ASP A 21 13.74 -0.20 13.12
N ASP A 22 13.94 -1.52 13.23
CA ASP A 22 14.42 -2.23 14.42
C ASP A 22 15.96 -2.41 14.50
N LYS A 23 16.70 -1.80 13.56
CA LYS A 23 18.15 -1.94 13.33
C LYS A 23 18.62 -3.28 12.76
N ASN A 24 17.79 -4.31 12.73
CA ASN A 24 18.17 -5.63 12.17
C ASN A 24 17.74 -5.76 10.71
N HIS A 25 16.66 -5.07 10.32
CA HIS A 25 16.11 -5.13 8.96
C HIS A 25 16.48 -3.90 8.13
N LYS A 26 16.27 -4.00 6.82
CA LYS A 26 16.35 -2.85 5.92
C LYS A 26 15.27 -1.84 6.36
N LYS A 27 15.66 -0.57 6.54
CA LYS A 27 14.75 0.45 7.07
C LYS A 27 13.57 0.71 6.11
N PRO A 28 12.36 1.00 6.62
CA PRO A 28 11.20 1.38 5.82
C PRO A 28 11.29 2.86 5.39
N THR A 29 12.34 3.19 4.64
CA THR A 29 12.48 4.52 4.01
C THR A 29 11.57 4.63 2.79
N PHE A 30 11.31 5.86 2.34
CA PHE A 30 10.54 6.13 1.12
C PHE A 30 11.04 5.28 -0.05
N LEU A 31 12.35 5.36 -0.32
CA LEU A 31 12.98 4.65 -1.43
C LEU A 31 12.81 3.13 -1.30
N ASN A 32 13.06 2.58 -0.11
CA ASN A 32 13.01 1.13 0.09
C ASN A 32 11.60 0.56 -0.06
N ILE A 33 10.58 1.29 0.40
CA ILE A 33 9.16 0.89 0.25
C ILE A 33 8.78 0.93 -1.24
N VAL A 34 9.11 2.01 -1.94
CA VAL A 34 8.78 2.17 -3.36
C VAL A 34 9.51 1.13 -4.23
N GLU A 35 10.77 0.84 -3.94
CA GLU A 35 11.53 -0.24 -4.61
C GLU A 35 10.89 -1.60 -4.38
N ALA A 36 10.44 -1.90 -3.16
CA ALA A 36 9.77 -3.16 -2.84
C ALA A 36 8.45 -3.32 -3.62
N PHE A 37 7.64 -2.25 -3.71
CA PHE A 37 6.43 -2.25 -4.52
C PHE A 37 6.71 -2.48 -6.01
N LYS A 38 7.73 -1.81 -6.54
CA LYS A 38 8.14 -1.97 -7.93
C LYS A 38 8.58 -3.40 -8.22
N ALA A 39 9.46 -3.96 -7.39
CA ALA A 39 9.94 -5.34 -7.53
C ALA A 39 8.79 -6.35 -7.53
N LEU A 40 7.83 -6.21 -6.60
CA LEU A 40 6.63 -7.05 -6.58
C LEU A 40 5.86 -7.02 -7.89
N SER A 41 5.65 -5.83 -8.47
CA SER A 41 4.91 -5.71 -9.74
C SER A 41 5.67 -6.26 -10.96
N GLU A 42 7.01 -6.14 -10.96
CA GLU A 42 7.86 -6.56 -12.09
C GLU A 42 8.02 -8.09 -12.14
N GLU A 43 8.14 -8.72 -10.97
CA GLU A 43 8.40 -10.16 -10.82
C GLU A 43 7.12 -11.00 -10.92
N ALA A 44 5.96 -10.44 -10.55
CA ALA A 44 4.68 -11.15 -10.52
C ALA A 44 4.27 -11.78 -11.86
N GLN A 45 3.79 -13.00 -11.79
CA GLN A 45 3.25 -13.78 -12.90
C GLN A 45 1.74 -14.04 -12.73
N PRO A 46 0.98 -14.19 -13.83
CA PRO A 46 -0.41 -14.61 -13.75
C PRO A 46 -0.56 -15.90 -12.93
N GLY A 47 -1.47 -15.89 -11.95
CA GLY A 47 -1.67 -16.98 -11.00
C GLY A 47 -0.97 -16.78 -9.65
N ASP A 48 -0.06 -15.82 -9.52
CA ASP A 48 0.60 -15.51 -8.26
C ASP A 48 -0.36 -14.88 -7.24
N ALA A 49 -0.10 -15.16 -5.97
CA ALA A 49 -0.72 -14.50 -4.83
C ALA A 49 0.32 -13.64 -4.11
N ILE A 50 0.08 -12.34 -4.05
CA ILE A 50 0.93 -11.36 -3.37
C ILE A 50 0.22 -10.92 -2.09
N PHE A 51 0.97 -10.90 -1.00
CA PHE A 51 0.52 -10.38 0.29
C PHE A 51 1.41 -9.21 0.71
N ILE A 52 0.80 -8.06 0.97
CA ILE A 52 1.47 -6.86 1.45
C ILE A 52 0.86 -6.50 2.80
N GLN A 53 1.69 -6.29 3.80
CA GLN A 53 1.28 -5.76 5.09
C GLN A 53 2.01 -4.46 5.38
N PHE A 54 1.26 -3.43 5.71
CA PHE A 54 1.79 -2.18 6.26
C PHE A 54 1.22 -1.97 7.65
N SER A 55 2.09 -1.65 8.61
CA SER A 55 1.68 -1.19 9.94
C SER A 55 2.51 0.04 10.29
N GLY A 56 1.84 1.14 10.63
CA GLY A 56 2.52 2.41 10.89
C GLY A 56 1.60 3.62 10.76
N HIS A 57 2.21 4.79 10.61
CA HIS A 57 1.46 6.04 10.42
C HIS A 57 0.95 6.15 8.97
N GLY A 58 -0.34 6.45 8.86
CA GLY A 58 -0.99 6.90 7.64
C GLY A 58 -1.54 8.31 7.84
N GLY A 59 -1.98 8.94 6.77
CA GLY A 59 -2.56 10.28 6.81
C GLY A 59 -3.35 10.62 5.56
N ARG A 60 -3.98 11.79 5.59
CA ARG A 60 -4.57 12.45 4.40
C ARG A 60 -3.90 13.78 4.17
N VAL A 61 -3.54 14.05 2.92
CA VAL A 61 -2.99 15.34 2.50
C VAL A 61 -3.83 15.92 1.38
N LEU A 62 -3.97 17.25 1.36
CA LEU A 62 -4.66 17.92 0.26
C LEU A 62 -3.91 17.66 -1.05
N ASP A 63 -4.62 17.20 -2.06
CA ASP A 63 -4.06 17.04 -3.39
C ASP A 63 -3.74 18.43 -3.98
N SER A 64 -2.64 18.53 -4.73
CA SER A 64 -2.21 19.79 -5.32
C SER A 64 -3.16 20.19 -6.44
N HIS A 65 -4.01 21.20 -6.16
CA HIS A 65 -4.98 21.84 -7.05
C HIS A 65 -4.77 21.63 -8.57
N ILE A 66 -5.64 20.83 -9.18
CA ILE A 66 -5.96 20.91 -10.62
C ILE A 66 -7.42 21.37 -10.70
N ASP A 67 -7.58 22.69 -10.75
CA ASP A 67 -8.82 23.43 -10.97
C ASP A 67 -9.89 23.43 -9.85
N THR A 68 -10.59 24.56 -9.78
CA THR A 68 -11.38 25.03 -8.65
C THR A 68 -12.80 24.46 -8.64
N GLU A 69 -13.16 23.72 -7.59
CA GLU A 69 -14.50 23.70 -6.91
C GLU A 69 -14.65 22.56 -5.89
N ALA A 70 -13.74 21.57 -5.85
CA ALA A 70 -13.75 20.49 -4.85
C ALA A 70 -12.35 20.28 -4.21
N GLU A 71 -12.32 20.08 -2.90
CA GLU A 71 -11.11 19.64 -2.18
C GLU A 71 -10.92 18.13 -2.44
N SER A 72 -9.82 17.77 -3.13
CA SER A 72 -9.37 16.38 -3.29
C SER A 72 -8.28 16.07 -2.26
N TYR A 73 -8.26 14.85 -1.75
CA TYR A 73 -7.29 14.40 -0.75
C TYR A 73 -6.62 13.12 -1.20
N ASP A 74 -5.29 13.09 -1.13
CA ASP A 74 -4.50 11.86 -1.27
C ASP A 74 -4.34 11.21 0.10
N GLU A 75 -4.50 9.89 0.14
CA GLU A 75 -4.12 9.08 1.29
C GLU A 75 -2.62 8.80 1.21
N VAL A 76 -1.95 8.78 2.37
CA VAL A 76 -0.50 8.65 2.42
C VAL A 76 -0.03 7.61 3.44
N LEU A 77 1.08 6.94 3.09
CA LEU A 77 1.91 6.20 4.03
C LEU A 77 3.09 7.08 4.48
N VAL A 78 3.44 7.00 5.77
CA VAL A 78 4.54 7.77 6.36
C VAL A 78 5.78 6.88 6.48
N PRO A 79 6.79 7.03 5.62
CA PRO A 79 8.06 6.29 5.76
C PRO A 79 8.88 6.82 6.95
N CYS A 80 9.87 6.05 7.41
CA CYS A 80 10.67 6.46 8.58
C CYS A 80 11.53 7.71 8.35
N ASP A 81 11.77 8.09 7.10
CA ASP A 81 12.54 9.27 6.66
C ASP A 81 11.64 10.37 6.05
N TYR A 82 10.35 10.39 6.38
CA TYR A 82 9.36 11.30 5.77
C TYR A 82 9.73 12.79 5.85
N LEU A 83 10.46 13.22 6.89
CA LEU A 83 10.92 14.61 7.03
C LEU A 83 11.89 15.04 5.91
N GLN A 84 12.59 14.08 5.30
CA GLN A 84 13.57 14.33 4.24
C GLN A 84 13.01 13.92 2.88
N SER A 85 12.37 12.76 2.80
CA SER A 85 11.94 12.13 1.55
C SER A 85 10.47 12.37 1.21
N GLY A 86 9.70 12.94 2.13
CA GLY A 86 8.26 13.17 1.97
C GLY A 86 7.40 11.93 2.24
N LEU A 87 6.13 12.02 1.86
CA LEU A 87 5.09 11.03 2.12
C LEU A 87 4.86 10.18 0.86
N ILE A 88 4.53 8.90 1.03
CA ILE A 88 4.17 8.02 -0.08
C ILE A 88 2.67 8.15 -0.33
N ARG A 89 2.30 8.81 -1.42
CA ARG A 89 0.89 8.98 -1.84
C ARG A 89 0.33 7.71 -2.45
N ASP A 90 -0.96 7.46 -2.24
CA ASP A 90 -1.76 6.43 -2.88
C ASP A 90 -1.59 6.38 -4.41
N THR A 91 -1.55 7.54 -5.08
CA THR A 91 -1.29 7.66 -6.52
C THR A 91 0.06 7.09 -6.92
N LEU A 92 1.09 7.22 -6.07
CA LEU A 92 2.38 6.60 -6.29
C LEU A 92 2.29 5.08 -6.12
N ILE A 93 1.60 4.59 -5.08
CA ILE A 93 1.39 3.16 -4.86
C ILE A 93 0.64 2.55 -6.05
N PHE A 94 -0.39 3.22 -6.54
CA PHE A 94 -1.11 2.79 -7.74
C PHE A 94 -0.17 2.69 -8.95
N LYS A 95 0.64 3.72 -9.20
CA LYS A 95 1.56 3.77 -10.35
C LYS A 95 2.70 2.75 -10.27
N THR A 96 3.20 2.44 -9.08
CA THR A 96 4.38 1.56 -8.93
C THR A 96 4.03 0.12 -8.63
N LEU A 97 2.87 -0.15 -8.02
CA LEU A 97 2.44 -1.49 -7.65
C LEU A 97 1.30 -1.99 -8.54
N LEU A 98 0.18 -1.26 -8.59
CA LEU A 98 -1.08 -1.79 -9.11
C LEU A 98 -1.20 -1.69 -10.64
N ALA A 99 -0.91 -0.52 -11.21
CA ALA A 99 -0.97 -0.27 -12.64
C ALA A 99 -0.03 -1.17 -13.48
N PRO A 100 1.24 -1.43 -13.06
CA PRO A 100 2.11 -2.35 -13.78
C PRO A 100 1.85 -3.84 -13.49
N MET A 101 1.00 -4.16 -12.50
CA MET A 101 0.74 -5.54 -12.10
C MET A 101 0.09 -6.33 -13.26
N ARG A 102 0.58 -7.55 -13.49
CA ARG A 102 0.06 -8.39 -14.57
C ARG A 102 -1.36 -8.88 -14.28
N TYR A 103 -2.17 -8.97 -15.33
CA TYR A 103 -3.50 -9.58 -15.23
C TYR A 103 -3.40 -11.03 -14.73
N GLY A 104 -4.30 -11.41 -13.81
CA GLY A 104 -4.34 -12.73 -13.20
C GLY A 104 -3.51 -12.86 -11.92
N VAL A 105 -2.82 -11.81 -11.47
CA VAL A 105 -2.19 -11.75 -10.14
C VAL A 105 -3.25 -11.36 -9.11
N THR A 106 -3.25 -12.05 -7.96
CA THR A 106 -4.10 -11.69 -6.82
C THR A 106 -3.27 -10.93 -5.78
N VAL A 107 -3.61 -9.67 -5.52
CA VAL A 107 -2.91 -8.84 -4.52
C VAL A 107 -3.82 -8.63 -3.32
N THR A 108 -3.34 -9.05 -2.14
CA THR A 108 -3.99 -8.78 -0.85
C THR A 108 -3.15 -7.78 -0.07
N ILE A 109 -3.75 -6.66 0.33
CA ILE A 109 -3.05 -5.61 1.08
C ILE A 109 -3.77 -5.42 2.41
N LEU A 110 -3.03 -5.65 3.50
CA LEU A 110 -3.48 -5.41 4.86
C LEU A 110 -2.79 -4.15 5.39
N ILE A 111 -3.59 -3.17 5.79
CA ILE A 111 -3.09 -1.88 6.25
C ILE A 111 -3.61 -1.64 7.67
N ASP A 112 -2.68 -1.53 8.59
CA ASP A 112 -2.92 -1.23 10.00
C ASP A 112 -2.35 0.16 10.31
N CYS A 113 -3.17 1.19 10.09
CA CYS A 113 -2.82 2.58 10.36
C CYS A 113 -3.97 3.30 11.08
N CYS A 114 -3.63 4.29 11.91
CA CYS A 114 -4.59 5.02 12.73
C CYS A 114 -5.57 5.90 11.91
N ASP A 115 -5.33 6.10 10.62
CA ASP A 115 -6.22 6.88 9.78
C ASP A 115 -7.24 5.97 9.08
N ASN A 116 -8.51 6.35 9.18
CA ASN A 116 -9.64 5.52 8.76
C ASN A 116 -9.88 5.57 7.24
N GLY A 117 -8.87 5.90 6.45
CA GLY A 117 -8.95 6.19 5.02
C GLY A 117 -8.55 5.01 4.14
N MET A 118 -9.18 4.89 2.98
CA MET A 118 -8.82 3.86 2.00
C MET A 118 -7.49 4.24 1.37
N VAL A 119 -6.36 3.75 1.90
CA VAL A 119 -5.01 4.03 1.38
C VAL A 119 -4.84 3.72 -0.11
N LEU A 120 -5.77 2.97 -0.69
CA LEU A 120 -5.80 2.68 -2.12
C LEU A 120 -7.17 3.11 -2.64
N GLU A 121 -7.19 4.10 -3.54
CA GLU A 121 -8.40 4.55 -4.25
C GLU A 121 -8.89 3.50 -5.26
N LEU A 122 -9.28 2.33 -4.75
CA LEU A 122 -9.82 1.24 -5.57
C LEU A 122 -11.27 1.56 -5.98
N PRO A 123 -11.67 1.17 -7.21
CA PRO A 123 -12.99 1.52 -7.76
C PRO A 123 -14.18 0.88 -7.03
N TYR A 124 -13.93 -0.14 -6.20
CA TYR A 124 -14.96 -0.83 -5.45
C TYR A 124 -14.59 -0.89 -3.98
N SER A 125 -15.58 -0.61 -3.13
CA SER A 125 -15.47 -0.73 -1.68
C SER A 125 -16.67 -1.49 -1.13
N TRP A 126 -16.42 -2.26 -0.08
CA TRP A 126 -17.45 -2.95 0.68
C TRP A 126 -17.27 -2.62 2.15
N SER A 127 -18.39 -2.34 2.83
CA SER A 127 -18.41 -2.23 4.28
C SER A 127 -19.58 -3.05 4.86
N THR A 128 -19.46 -3.43 6.12
CA THR A 128 -20.52 -4.14 6.82
C THR A 128 -21.71 -3.19 7.07
N LYS A 129 -22.94 -3.70 6.95
CA LYS A 129 -24.17 -2.89 7.13
C LYS A 129 -24.15 -2.18 8.49
N GLY A 130 -24.03 -0.85 8.48
CA GLY A 130 -23.98 -0.01 9.68
C GLY A 130 -22.90 1.08 9.62
N ASP A 131 -21.90 0.90 8.77
CA ASP A 131 -20.87 1.90 8.52
C ASP A 131 -21.42 2.96 7.55
N ARG A 132 -21.84 4.11 8.09
CA ARG A 132 -22.40 5.25 7.34
C ARG A 132 -21.30 6.03 6.61
N ARG A 133 -20.48 5.36 5.82
CA ARG A 133 -19.68 6.03 4.79
C ARG A 133 -20.34 5.71 3.46
N SER A 134 -21.00 6.72 2.94
CA SER A 134 -21.79 6.69 1.71
C SER A 134 -21.06 5.88 0.65
N SER A 135 -21.68 4.77 0.25
CA SER A 135 -21.48 4.12 -1.03
C SER A 135 -21.93 5.10 -2.13
N GLN A 136 -21.12 6.11 -2.42
CA GLN A 136 -21.14 6.72 -3.72
C GLN A 136 -20.11 5.98 -4.56
N PRO A 137 -20.43 5.57 -5.79
CA PRO A 137 -19.37 5.32 -6.75
C PRO A 137 -18.55 6.61 -6.85
N LYS A 138 -17.24 6.50 -6.61
CA LYS A 138 -16.28 7.57 -6.90
C LYS A 138 -16.01 7.58 -8.40
#